data_AF-A0A5Q4H1E3-F1
#
_entry.id   AF-A0A5Q4H1E3-F1
#
_cell.length_a   1.000
_cell.length_b   1.000
_cell.length_c   1.000
_cell.angle_alpha   90.00
_cell.angle_beta   90.00
_cell.angle_gamma   90.00
#
_symmetry.space_group_name_H-M   'P 1'
#
loop_
_entity.id
_entity.type
_entity.pdbx_description
1 polymer ?
#
loop_
_entity_poly.entity_id
_entity_poly.type
_entity_poly.pdbx_seq_one_letter_code
_entity_poly.pdbx_strand_id
1 'polypeptide(L)'
;MNDSPYIFPELTATRNGTPDPAIEVDCWLSRLQEVLDTGPETADEAYDLLALWAKLRRVRPELLEELNARETLTRAEEVLGLRGADLASQALTIPNPHLWQIATNGLDQAFEDAGLAEARSTLAEQLLTDLDDATLALYAAGRHGIDDRELASELTPCLDWLAANAELFLPAAVHIQAVGMALRPDLPQFDYDLAVTALKYLDILCAIKIAEEELALAGIPQLDPTDARQLADRCRQQQQVAAAAATYLTVAAALRKQMFQRPWARAGQAEPDERLYWWRWSSPAGDLTARLTISPRPQPDEQVWLEFLDAGQRRATDLAGQTVTLHGVGSTIDPTGKAPFALAPLLETDQPLLLQVGSEQIEWLFTDTNMQQ
;
A
#
# COMPACT_ATOMS: atom_id res chain seq x y z
N MET A 1 9.35 -24.86 19.26
CA MET A 1 9.10 -24.16 17.98
C MET A 1 10.14 -23.10 17.63
N ASN A 2 10.92 -22.54 18.56
CA ASN A 2 11.70 -21.32 18.30
C ASN A 2 13.00 -21.43 17.49
N ASP A 3 13.46 -22.63 17.09
CA ASP A 3 14.76 -22.77 16.39
C ASP A 3 14.64 -23.44 14.99
N SER A 4 13.45 -23.47 14.37
CA SER A 4 13.33 -23.98 13.00
C SER A 4 13.78 -22.92 11.99
N PRO A 5 14.73 -23.23 11.08
CA PRO A 5 15.15 -22.29 10.03
C PRO A 5 14.05 -22.05 8.98
N TYR A 6 12.99 -22.85 8.99
CA TYR A 6 11.90 -22.81 8.02
C TYR A 6 10.64 -22.09 8.55
N ILE A 7 10.68 -21.58 9.78
CA ILE A 7 9.56 -20.86 10.41
C ILE A 7 9.99 -19.41 10.66
N PHE A 8 9.35 -18.48 9.96
CA PHE A 8 9.56 -17.04 10.13
C PHE A 8 8.38 -16.42 10.90
N PRO A 9 8.43 -16.37 12.25
CA PRO A 9 7.33 -15.91 13.09
C PRO A 9 6.97 -14.42 12.89
N GLU A 10 7.82 -13.65 12.22
CA GLU A 10 7.59 -12.24 11.88
C GLU A 10 6.69 -12.05 10.66
N LEU A 11 6.57 -13.06 9.78
CA LEU A 11 5.75 -12.98 8.58
C LEU A 11 4.27 -12.84 8.95
N THR A 12 3.55 -12.01 8.20
CA THR A 12 2.19 -11.61 8.52
C THR A 12 1.23 -12.81 8.51
N ALA A 13 1.32 -13.69 7.51
CA ALA A 13 0.49 -14.89 7.46
C ALA A 13 0.80 -15.85 8.63
N THR A 14 2.09 -16.09 8.93
CA THR A 14 2.50 -16.91 10.08
C THR A 14 1.98 -16.34 11.41
N ARG A 15 2.11 -15.04 11.66
CA ARG A 15 1.57 -14.38 12.88
C ARG A 15 0.06 -14.54 13.02
N ASN A 16 -0.66 -14.48 11.91
CA ASN A 16 -2.10 -14.60 11.87
C ASN A 16 -2.58 -16.07 11.97
N GLY A 17 -1.66 -17.04 11.99
CA GLY A 17 -2.01 -18.46 11.96
C GLY A 17 -2.75 -18.86 10.68
N THR A 18 -2.45 -18.20 9.56
CA THR A 18 -3.09 -18.49 8.26
C THR A 18 -2.54 -19.75 7.59
N PRO A 19 -1.22 -20.00 7.56
CA PRO A 19 -0.68 -21.24 7.02
C PRO A 19 -1.02 -22.42 7.94
N ASP A 20 -1.54 -23.50 7.35
CA ASP A 20 -1.83 -24.74 8.07
C ASP A 20 -0.97 -25.89 7.51
N PRO A 21 0.14 -26.25 8.19
CA PRO A 21 1.01 -27.33 7.73
C PRO A 21 0.31 -28.70 7.75
N ALA A 22 -0.74 -28.89 8.56
CA ALA A 22 -1.45 -30.16 8.63
C ALA A 22 -2.23 -30.45 7.35
N ILE A 23 -2.82 -29.43 6.73
CA ILE A 23 -3.54 -29.57 5.46
C ILE A 23 -2.58 -30.03 4.34
N GLU A 24 -1.41 -29.41 4.23
CA GLU A 24 -0.41 -29.79 3.22
C GLU A 24 0.03 -31.25 3.38
N VAL A 25 0.36 -31.65 4.60
CA VAL A 25 0.82 -33.02 4.89
C VAL A 25 -0.31 -34.03 4.71
N ASP A 26 -1.55 -33.71 5.07
CA ASP A 26 -2.72 -34.56 4.85
C ASP A 26 -2.99 -34.79 3.35
N CYS A 27 -2.85 -33.74 2.52
CA CYS A 27 -2.92 -33.87 1.07
C CYS A 27 -1.82 -34.79 0.51
N TRP A 28 -0.58 -34.67 1.00
CA TRP A 28 0.52 -35.55 0.56
C TRP A 28 0.31 -37.00 0.98
N LEU A 29 -0.17 -37.23 2.21
CA LEU A 29 -0.50 -38.56 2.70
C LEU A 29 -1.63 -39.20 1.90
N SER A 30 -2.67 -38.43 1.59
CA SER A 30 -3.80 -38.88 0.78
C SER A 30 -3.36 -39.31 -0.62
N ARG A 31 -2.52 -38.51 -1.28
CA ARG A 31 -1.95 -38.86 -2.60
C ARG A 31 -1.06 -40.10 -2.52
N LEU A 32 -0.22 -40.20 -1.49
CA LEU A 32 0.64 -41.38 -1.30
C LEU A 32 -0.21 -42.63 -1.09
N GLN A 33 -1.27 -42.52 -0.29
CA GLN A 33 -2.20 -43.61 -0.03
C GLN A 33 -2.90 -44.08 -1.31
N GLU A 34 -3.32 -43.16 -2.17
CA GLU A 34 -3.92 -43.47 -3.48
C GLU A 34 -2.95 -44.29 -4.36
N VAL A 35 -1.70 -43.84 -4.49
CA VAL A 35 -0.65 -44.57 -5.25
C VAL A 35 -0.35 -45.95 -4.65
N LEU A 36 -0.39 -46.10 -3.32
CA LEU A 36 -0.15 -47.38 -2.66
C LEU A 36 -1.32 -48.35 -2.76
N ASP A 37 -2.55 -47.84 -2.91
CA ASP A 37 -3.76 -48.66 -3.03
C ASP A 37 -3.96 -49.17 -4.45
N THR A 38 -3.57 -48.40 -5.47
CA THR A 38 -3.49 -48.89 -6.86
C THR A 38 -2.28 -49.80 -7.06
N GLY A 39 -1.17 -49.48 -6.37
CA GLY A 39 0.13 -50.07 -6.59
C GLY A 39 0.80 -49.40 -7.80
N PRO A 40 2.04 -48.90 -7.68
CA PRO A 40 2.66 -48.14 -8.77
C PRO A 40 2.97 -49.06 -9.96
N GLU A 41 2.30 -48.81 -11.09
CA GLU A 41 2.46 -49.53 -12.36
C GLU A 41 3.00 -48.65 -13.48
N THR A 42 2.78 -47.34 -13.39
CA THR A 42 3.20 -46.33 -14.36
C THR A 42 4.40 -45.51 -13.88
N ALA A 43 5.07 -44.82 -14.81
CA ALA A 43 6.19 -43.93 -14.49
C ALA A 43 5.74 -42.74 -13.63
N ASP A 44 4.54 -42.19 -13.88
CA ASP A 44 3.94 -41.11 -13.08
C ASP A 44 3.66 -41.57 -11.63
N GLU A 45 3.08 -42.76 -11.44
CA GLU A 45 2.84 -43.31 -10.09
C GLU A 45 4.15 -43.63 -9.37
N ALA A 46 5.16 -44.14 -10.08
CA ALA A 46 6.48 -44.35 -9.52
C ALA A 46 7.12 -43.02 -9.09
N TYR A 47 6.99 -41.98 -9.91
CA TYR A 47 7.46 -40.63 -9.61
C TYR A 47 6.77 -40.05 -8.37
N ASP A 48 5.44 -40.10 -8.32
CA ASP A 48 4.65 -39.64 -7.17
C ASP A 48 5.03 -40.40 -5.90
N LEU A 49 5.19 -41.73 -5.96
CA LEU A 49 5.62 -42.52 -4.80
C LEU A 49 6.98 -42.07 -4.26
N LEU A 50 7.99 -41.94 -5.14
CA LEU A 50 9.34 -41.55 -4.73
C LEU A 50 9.36 -40.12 -4.16
N ALA A 51 8.71 -39.18 -4.85
CA ALA A 51 8.63 -37.79 -4.43
C ALA A 51 7.90 -37.64 -3.09
N LEU A 52 6.71 -38.23 -2.95
CA LEU A 52 5.89 -38.13 -1.72
C LEU A 52 6.56 -38.83 -0.53
N TRP A 53 7.16 -40.00 -0.74
CA TRP A 53 7.92 -40.67 0.32
C TRP A 53 9.06 -39.79 0.84
N ALA A 54 9.88 -39.23 -0.06
CA ALA A 54 10.97 -38.33 0.33
C ALA A 54 10.44 -37.03 0.94
N LYS A 55 9.35 -36.47 0.42
CA LYS A 55 8.68 -35.26 0.94
C LYS A 55 8.27 -35.45 2.40
N LEU A 56 7.57 -36.55 2.70
CA LEU A 56 7.10 -36.88 4.04
C LEU A 56 8.25 -37.17 5.01
N ARG A 57 9.39 -37.68 4.53
CA ARG A 57 10.61 -37.82 5.36
C ARG A 57 11.21 -36.48 5.81
N ARG A 58 10.85 -35.36 5.16
CA ARG A 58 11.24 -34.01 5.62
C ARG A 58 10.32 -33.47 6.72
N VAL A 59 9.15 -34.06 6.91
CA VAL A 59 8.14 -33.56 7.84
C VAL A 59 8.57 -33.83 9.29
N ARG A 60 8.23 -32.90 10.19
CA ARG A 60 8.45 -33.05 11.62
C ARG A 60 7.69 -34.28 12.18
N PRO A 61 8.35 -35.14 12.99
CA PRO A 61 7.72 -36.38 13.47
C PRO A 61 6.40 -36.18 14.20
N GLU A 62 6.26 -35.08 14.96
CA GLU A 62 5.06 -34.78 15.73
C GLU A 62 3.82 -34.59 14.84
N LEU A 63 4.01 -34.00 13.65
CA LEU A 63 2.92 -33.78 12.68
C LEU A 63 2.54 -35.07 11.96
N LEU A 64 3.51 -35.93 11.66
CA LEU A 64 3.26 -37.26 11.11
C LEU A 64 2.51 -38.15 12.11
N GLU A 65 2.82 -38.04 13.40
CA GLU A 65 2.11 -38.75 14.47
C GLU A 65 0.67 -38.25 14.60
N GLU A 66 0.44 -36.93 14.59
CA GLU A 66 -0.89 -36.32 14.64
C GLU A 66 -1.79 -36.80 13.48
N LEU A 67 -1.23 -36.92 12.28
CA LEU A 67 -1.94 -37.36 11.08
C LEU A 67 -1.95 -38.88 10.88
N ASN A 68 -1.49 -39.67 11.86
CA ASN A 68 -1.43 -41.13 11.80
C ASN A 68 -0.70 -41.70 10.57
N ALA A 69 0.34 -41.01 10.09
CA ALA A 69 1.06 -41.32 8.85
C ALA A 69 1.84 -42.66 8.86
N ARG A 70 1.99 -43.28 10.03
CA ARG A 70 2.90 -44.42 10.25
C ARG A 70 2.61 -45.61 9.32
N GLU A 71 1.35 -45.98 9.16
CA GLU A 71 0.96 -47.13 8.35
C GLU A 71 1.29 -46.90 6.86
N THR A 72 0.86 -45.75 6.33
CA THR A 72 1.11 -45.34 4.94
C THR A 72 2.61 -45.27 4.63
N LEU A 73 3.41 -44.68 5.52
CA LEU A 73 4.87 -44.62 5.36
C LEU A 73 5.53 -46.00 5.41
N THR A 74 5.09 -46.88 6.31
CA THR A 74 5.60 -48.26 6.39
C THR A 74 5.30 -49.02 5.10
N ARG A 75 4.08 -48.91 4.56
CA ARG A 75 3.70 -49.51 3.27
C ARG A 75 4.55 -48.97 2.12
N ALA A 76 4.81 -47.66 2.08
CA ALA A 76 5.68 -47.05 1.08
C ALA A 76 7.11 -47.61 1.16
N GLU A 77 7.68 -47.72 2.36
CA GLU A 77 9.00 -48.30 2.59
C GLU A 77 9.07 -49.78 2.17
N GLU A 78 8.01 -50.56 2.40
CA GLU A 78 7.94 -51.96 1.95
C GLU A 78 7.93 -52.06 0.42
N VAL A 79 7.11 -51.26 -0.26
CA VAL A 79 7.04 -51.23 -1.74
C VAL A 79 8.39 -50.81 -2.33
N LEU A 80 8.99 -49.75 -1.80
CA LEU A 80 10.31 -49.27 -2.22
C LEU A 80 11.44 -50.24 -1.88
N GLY A 81 11.33 -50.98 -0.77
CA GLY A 81 12.27 -52.03 -0.41
C GLY A 81 12.26 -53.21 -1.40
N LEU A 82 11.09 -53.53 -1.96
CA LEU A 82 10.92 -54.63 -2.92
C LEU A 82 11.22 -54.22 -4.36
N ARG A 83 10.81 -53.02 -4.78
CA ARG A 83 10.80 -52.57 -6.18
C ARG A 83 11.56 -51.27 -6.43
N GLY A 84 12.27 -50.73 -5.44
CA GLY A 84 12.80 -49.36 -5.47
C GLY A 84 13.70 -49.04 -6.66
N ALA A 85 14.60 -49.93 -7.07
CA ALA A 85 15.49 -49.68 -8.22
C ALA A 85 14.73 -49.61 -9.55
N ASP A 86 13.73 -50.48 -9.74
CA ASP A 86 12.88 -50.51 -10.94
C ASP A 86 11.97 -49.29 -10.99
N LEU A 87 11.34 -48.94 -9.86
CA LEU A 87 10.49 -47.76 -9.73
C LEU A 87 11.28 -46.47 -9.91
N ALA A 88 12.48 -46.37 -9.32
CA ALA A 88 13.38 -45.25 -9.52
C ALA A 88 13.74 -45.06 -10.99
N SER A 89 14.10 -46.15 -11.68
CA SER A 89 14.43 -46.09 -13.11
C SER A 89 13.27 -45.58 -13.98
N GLN A 90 12.02 -45.89 -13.60
CA GLN A 90 10.83 -45.39 -14.28
C GLN A 90 10.54 -43.92 -13.92
N ALA A 91 10.58 -43.59 -12.63
CA ALA A 91 10.29 -42.28 -12.09
C ALA A 91 11.18 -41.18 -12.69
N LEU A 92 12.48 -41.45 -12.89
CA LEU A 92 13.42 -40.45 -13.43
C LEU A 92 13.18 -40.09 -14.90
N THR A 93 12.26 -40.77 -15.59
CA THR A 93 11.84 -40.38 -16.95
C THR A 93 10.77 -39.28 -16.98
N ILE A 94 10.18 -38.94 -15.83
CA ILE A 94 9.10 -37.97 -15.70
C ILE A 94 9.59 -36.52 -15.61
N PRO A 95 10.59 -36.18 -14.77
CA PRO A 95 11.08 -34.80 -14.68
C PRO A 95 11.48 -34.22 -16.02
N ASN A 96 11.01 -33.01 -16.31
CA ASN A 96 11.35 -32.29 -17.53
C ASN A 96 11.82 -30.86 -17.21
N PRO A 97 13.11 -30.68 -16.84
CA PRO A 97 13.65 -29.38 -16.46
C PRO A 97 13.49 -28.31 -17.56
N HIS A 98 13.53 -28.71 -18.83
CA HIS A 98 13.35 -27.79 -19.95
C HIS A 98 11.91 -27.25 -20.05
N LEU A 99 10.90 -28.11 -19.92
CA LEU A 99 9.50 -27.65 -19.87
C LEU A 99 9.23 -26.76 -18.67
N TRP A 100 9.84 -27.09 -17.52
CA TRP A 100 9.77 -26.25 -16.32
C TRP A 100 10.31 -24.84 -16.60
N GLN A 101 11.49 -24.72 -17.22
CA GLN A 101 12.08 -23.42 -17.60
C GLN A 101 11.24 -22.66 -18.64
N ILE A 102 10.52 -23.34 -19.52
CA ILE A 102 9.59 -22.66 -20.43
C ILE A 102 8.42 -22.07 -19.65
N ALA A 103 7.88 -22.83 -18.70
CA ALA A 103 6.72 -22.43 -17.90
C ALA A 103 7.02 -21.25 -16.97
N THR A 104 8.28 -21.02 -16.55
CA THR A 104 8.64 -19.83 -15.76
C THR A 104 8.41 -18.51 -16.49
N ASN A 105 8.50 -18.48 -17.83
CA ASN A 105 8.14 -17.30 -18.62
C ASN A 105 6.66 -16.92 -18.46
N GLY A 106 5.79 -17.93 -18.26
CA GLY A 106 4.38 -17.70 -17.98
C GLY A 106 4.14 -17.05 -16.62
N LEU A 107 4.97 -17.39 -15.63
CA LEU A 107 4.89 -16.78 -14.30
C LEU A 107 5.31 -15.31 -14.34
N ASP A 108 6.42 -15.00 -15.01
CA ASP A 108 6.91 -13.62 -15.19
C ASP A 108 5.88 -12.75 -15.93
N GLN A 109 5.34 -13.24 -17.06
CA GLN A 109 4.30 -12.54 -17.82
C GLN A 109 3.02 -12.30 -17.02
N ALA A 110 2.64 -13.23 -16.13
CA ALA A 110 1.43 -13.08 -15.33
C ALA A 110 1.53 -11.91 -14.32
N PHE A 111 2.73 -11.39 -14.01
CA PHE A 111 2.89 -10.17 -13.22
C PHE A 111 2.46 -8.89 -13.97
N GLU A 112 2.50 -8.90 -15.30
CA GLU A 112 2.10 -7.75 -16.13
C GLU A 112 0.57 -7.55 -16.18
N ASP A 113 -0.21 -8.61 -15.95
CA ASP A 113 -1.67 -8.59 -16.03
C ASP A 113 -2.35 -8.49 -14.64
N ALA A 114 -2.91 -7.31 -14.33
CA ALA A 114 -3.51 -6.99 -13.03
C ALA A 114 -4.73 -7.86 -12.62
N GLY A 115 -5.30 -8.65 -13.53
CA GLY A 115 -6.50 -9.47 -13.30
C GLY A 115 -6.26 -10.93 -12.89
N LEU A 116 -5.01 -11.37 -12.76
CA LEU A 116 -4.64 -12.80 -12.68
C LEU A 116 -4.04 -13.22 -11.33
N ALA A 117 -4.41 -12.58 -10.22
CA ALA A 117 -3.79 -12.85 -8.91
C ALA A 117 -3.89 -14.32 -8.45
N GLU A 118 -5.07 -14.94 -8.60
CA GLU A 118 -5.29 -16.35 -8.26
C GLU A 118 -4.50 -17.27 -9.21
N ALA A 119 -4.56 -17.01 -10.51
CA ALA A 119 -3.81 -17.77 -11.51
C ALA A 119 -2.28 -17.68 -11.29
N ARG A 120 -1.77 -16.53 -10.85
CA ARG A 120 -0.37 -16.36 -10.44
C ARG A 120 0.00 -17.22 -9.25
N SER A 121 -0.84 -17.22 -8.21
CA SER A 121 -0.63 -18.06 -7.03
C SER A 121 -0.58 -19.53 -7.41
N THR A 122 -1.54 -19.99 -8.19
CA THR A 122 -1.61 -21.38 -8.66
C THR A 122 -0.40 -21.76 -9.50
N LEU A 123 0.03 -20.90 -10.44
CA LEU A 123 1.18 -21.18 -11.28
C LEU A 123 2.49 -21.21 -10.48
N ALA A 124 2.67 -20.28 -9.54
CA ALA A 124 3.84 -20.26 -8.65
C ALA A 124 3.90 -21.52 -7.77
N GLU A 125 2.77 -21.95 -7.21
CA GLU A 125 2.66 -23.18 -6.42
C GLU A 125 2.97 -24.43 -7.26
N GLN A 126 2.43 -24.53 -8.47
CA GLN A 126 2.68 -25.63 -9.40
C GLN A 126 4.16 -25.72 -9.77
N LEU A 127 4.78 -24.60 -10.20
CA LEU A 127 6.19 -24.57 -10.54
C LEU A 127 7.09 -24.97 -9.37
N LEU A 128 6.78 -24.48 -8.16
CA LEU A 128 7.54 -24.84 -6.98
C LEU A 128 7.39 -26.32 -6.63
N THR A 129 6.16 -26.84 -6.68
CA THR A 129 5.85 -28.26 -6.39
C THR A 129 6.52 -29.19 -7.39
N ASP A 130 6.44 -28.88 -8.68
CA ASP A 130 7.06 -29.69 -9.74
C ASP A 130 8.57 -29.77 -9.58
N LEU A 131 9.23 -28.63 -9.31
CA LEU A 131 10.68 -28.61 -9.06
C LEU A 131 11.03 -29.33 -7.75
N ASP A 132 10.19 -29.21 -6.73
CA ASP A 132 10.39 -29.90 -5.46
C ASP A 132 10.32 -31.42 -5.63
N ASP A 133 9.27 -31.91 -6.28
CA ASP A 133 9.06 -33.33 -6.54
C ASP A 133 10.18 -33.90 -7.41
N ALA A 134 10.69 -33.14 -8.40
CA ALA A 134 11.81 -33.59 -9.22
C ALA A 134 13.09 -33.78 -8.40
N THR A 135 13.41 -32.82 -7.52
CA THR A 135 14.58 -32.93 -6.63
C THR A 135 14.44 -34.05 -5.60
N LEU A 136 13.23 -34.29 -5.11
CA LEU A 136 12.93 -35.34 -4.14
C LEU A 136 12.95 -36.74 -4.77
N ALA A 137 12.41 -36.89 -5.98
CA ALA A 137 12.45 -38.12 -6.74
C ALA A 137 13.90 -38.51 -7.07
N LEU A 138 14.73 -37.54 -7.48
CA LEU A 138 16.16 -37.76 -7.71
C LEU A 138 16.89 -38.20 -6.43
N TYR A 139 16.63 -37.54 -5.30
CA TYR A 139 17.16 -37.95 -4.00
C TYR A 139 16.73 -39.38 -3.62
N ALA A 140 15.45 -39.71 -3.78
CA ALA A 140 14.90 -41.03 -3.45
C ALA A 140 15.51 -42.11 -4.35
N ALA A 141 15.64 -41.85 -5.66
CA ALA A 141 16.27 -42.75 -6.60
C ALA A 141 17.73 -43.08 -6.21
N GLY A 142 18.49 -42.07 -5.78
CA GLY A 142 19.85 -42.25 -5.27
C GLY A 142 19.92 -43.19 -4.07
N ARG A 143 18.92 -43.14 -3.15
CA ARG A 143 18.81 -44.08 -2.02
C ARG A 143 18.57 -45.53 -2.46
N HIS A 144 18.02 -45.73 -3.65
CA HIS A 144 17.79 -47.04 -4.27
C HIS A 144 18.86 -47.43 -5.30
N GLY A 145 19.99 -46.70 -5.34
CA GLY A 145 21.15 -47.04 -6.17
C GLY A 145 21.04 -46.60 -7.62
N ILE A 146 20.05 -45.77 -7.97
CA ILE A 146 19.91 -45.16 -9.31
C ILE A 146 20.40 -43.72 -9.23
N ASP A 147 21.53 -43.44 -9.89
CA ASP A 147 22.15 -42.12 -9.97
C ASP A 147 21.94 -41.57 -11.39
N ASP A 148 21.16 -40.50 -11.53
CA ASP A 148 20.97 -39.77 -12.80
C ASP A 148 21.66 -38.41 -12.76
N ARG A 149 22.93 -38.42 -13.16
CA ARG A 149 23.77 -37.22 -13.16
C ARG A 149 23.40 -36.22 -14.23
N GLU A 150 22.77 -36.68 -15.30
CA GLU A 150 22.30 -35.80 -16.37
C GLU A 150 21.14 -34.97 -15.85
N LEU A 151 20.12 -35.62 -15.30
CA LEU A 151 18.99 -34.93 -14.67
C LEU A 151 19.44 -34.02 -13.52
N ALA A 152 20.37 -34.46 -12.66
CA ALA A 152 20.94 -33.62 -11.60
C ALA A 152 21.58 -32.33 -12.15
N SER A 153 22.31 -32.45 -13.26
CA SER A 153 22.92 -31.31 -13.95
C SER A 153 21.89 -30.40 -14.60
N GLU A 154 20.79 -30.94 -15.12
CA GLU A 154 19.71 -30.19 -15.76
C GLU A 154 18.81 -29.47 -14.75
N LEU A 155 18.62 -30.01 -13.55
CA LEU A 155 17.87 -29.37 -12.46
C LEU A 155 18.64 -28.20 -11.83
N THR A 156 19.97 -28.20 -11.90
CA THR A 156 20.80 -27.14 -11.30
C THR A 156 20.44 -25.74 -11.84
N PRO A 157 20.37 -25.50 -13.16
CA PRO A 157 19.88 -24.23 -13.70
C PRO A 157 18.47 -23.83 -13.25
N CYS A 158 17.56 -24.79 -13.02
CA CYS A 158 16.21 -24.50 -12.54
C CYS A 158 16.23 -23.98 -11.09
N LEU A 159 17.05 -24.61 -10.24
CA LEU A 159 17.26 -24.17 -8.86
C LEU A 159 17.95 -22.80 -8.79
N ASP A 160 18.99 -22.60 -9.61
CA ASP A 160 19.68 -21.31 -9.72
C ASP A 160 18.74 -20.19 -10.19
N TRP A 161 17.88 -20.49 -11.17
CA TRP A 161 16.86 -19.54 -11.63
C TRP A 161 15.86 -19.22 -10.53
N LEU A 162 15.35 -20.22 -9.80
CA LEU A 162 14.41 -19.98 -8.69
C LEU A 162 15.05 -19.10 -7.62
N ALA A 163 16.28 -19.40 -7.21
CA ALA A 163 17.00 -18.62 -6.20
C ALA A 163 17.21 -17.16 -6.65
N ALA A 164 17.46 -16.93 -7.94
CA ALA A 164 17.63 -15.60 -8.52
C ALA A 164 16.31 -14.82 -8.72
N ASN A 165 15.16 -15.48 -8.67
CA ASN A 165 13.83 -14.90 -8.93
C ASN A 165 12.82 -15.30 -7.83
N ALA A 166 13.31 -15.44 -6.59
CA ALA A 166 12.51 -15.94 -5.46
C ALA A 166 11.28 -15.06 -5.18
N GLU A 167 11.36 -13.77 -5.50
CA GLU A 167 10.28 -12.80 -5.40
C GLU A 167 9.09 -13.10 -6.34
N LEU A 168 9.30 -13.82 -7.44
CA LEU A 168 8.19 -14.21 -8.33
C LEU A 168 7.26 -15.24 -7.68
N PHE A 169 7.70 -15.88 -6.60
CA PHE A 169 6.92 -16.86 -5.83
C PHE A 169 6.17 -16.25 -4.63
N LEU A 170 6.27 -14.93 -4.41
CA LEU A 170 5.48 -14.22 -3.39
C LEU A 170 3.96 -14.51 -3.46
N PRO A 171 3.33 -14.68 -4.64
CA PRO A 171 1.92 -15.04 -4.71
C PRO A 171 1.57 -16.35 -3.98
N ALA A 172 2.49 -17.31 -3.89
CA ALA A 172 2.33 -18.59 -3.21
C ALA A 172 2.81 -18.58 -1.74
N ALA A 173 3.02 -17.39 -1.14
CA ALA A 173 3.66 -17.26 0.16
C ALA A 173 2.97 -18.04 1.30
N VAL A 174 1.65 -18.16 1.28
CA VAL A 174 0.90 -18.93 2.30
C VAL A 174 1.22 -20.41 2.21
N HIS A 175 1.21 -20.98 1.00
CA HIS A 175 1.60 -22.36 0.76
C HIS A 175 3.07 -22.61 1.17
N ILE A 176 3.99 -21.74 0.74
CA ILE A 176 5.42 -21.84 1.08
C ILE A 176 5.65 -21.82 2.60
N GLN A 177 4.95 -20.95 3.33
CA GLN A 177 5.00 -20.91 4.79
C GLN A 177 4.42 -22.18 5.42
N ALA A 178 3.31 -22.71 4.91
CA ALA A 178 2.72 -23.96 5.39
C ALA A 178 3.70 -25.13 5.20
N VAL A 179 4.34 -25.24 4.03
CA VAL A 179 5.38 -26.25 3.78
C VAL A 179 6.55 -26.06 4.74
N GLY A 180 7.11 -24.85 4.86
CA GLY A 180 8.20 -24.56 5.78
C GLY A 180 7.89 -24.93 7.24
N MET A 181 6.66 -24.68 7.69
CA MET A 181 6.20 -25.06 9.03
C MET A 181 6.03 -26.58 9.23
N ALA A 182 5.81 -27.34 8.16
CA ALA A 182 5.77 -28.80 8.19
C ALA A 182 7.17 -29.43 8.29
N LEU A 183 8.20 -28.77 7.74
CA LEU A 183 9.57 -29.30 7.72
C LEU A 183 10.17 -29.42 9.11
N ARG A 184 10.94 -30.49 9.32
CA ARG A 184 11.68 -30.72 10.56
C ARG A 184 12.85 -29.73 10.71
N PRO A 185 13.09 -29.19 11.91
CA PRO A 185 14.15 -28.21 12.15
C PRO A 185 15.57 -28.82 12.08
N ASP A 186 15.69 -30.11 12.38
CA ASP A 186 16.94 -30.87 12.43
C ASP A 186 17.24 -31.62 11.11
N LEU A 187 16.63 -31.19 9.99
CA LEU A 187 16.76 -31.86 8.69
C LEU A 187 18.24 -32.06 8.27
N PRO A 188 19.14 -31.06 8.42
CA PRO A 188 20.56 -31.24 8.07
C PRO A 188 21.30 -32.29 8.92
N GLN A 189 20.92 -32.46 10.19
CA GLN A 189 21.51 -33.46 11.08
C GLN A 189 20.90 -34.85 10.85
N PHE A 190 19.62 -34.90 10.47
CA PHE A 190 18.92 -36.12 10.16
C PHE A 190 19.39 -36.73 8.83
N ASP A 191 19.42 -35.92 7.78
CA ASP A 191 19.72 -36.36 6.42
C ASP A 191 20.15 -35.15 5.56
N TYR A 192 21.46 -34.97 5.42
CA TYR A 192 22.04 -33.80 4.76
C TYR A 192 21.60 -33.66 3.30
N ASP A 193 21.61 -34.77 2.53
CA ASP A 193 21.24 -34.74 1.12
C ASP A 193 19.76 -34.42 0.94
N LEU A 194 18.91 -34.93 1.84
CA LEU A 194 17.50 -34.55 1.87
C LEU A 194 17.31 -33.09 2.26
N ALA A 195 18.13 -32.56 3.18
CA ALA A 195 18.08 -31.16 3.60
C ALA A 195 18.41 -30.20 2.45
N VAL A 196 19.36 -30.56 1.57
CA VAL A 196 19.70 -29.78 0.37
C VAL A 196 18.47 -29.59 -0.52
N THR A 197 17.58 -30.58 -0.64
CA THR A 197 16.35 -30.45 -1.44
C THR A 197 15.42 -29.35 -0.92
N ALA A 198 15.49 -28.98 0.37
CA ALA A 198 14.61 -27.99 0.98
C ALA A 198 15.14 -26.53 0.92
N LEU A 199 16.38 -26.31 0.46
CA LEU A 199 17.02 -24.98 0.48
C LEU A 199 16.21 -23.91 -0.28
N LYS A 200 15.57 -24.29 -1.40
CA LYS A 200 14.71 -23.39 -2.17
C LYS A 200 13.58 -22.75 -1.36
N TYR A 201 13.02 -23.46 -0.37
CA TYR A 201 12.00 -22.88 0.51
C TYR A 201 12.59 -21.80 1.42
N LEU A 202 13.83 -21.96 1.88
CA LEU A 202 14.52 -20.96 2.68
C LEU A 202 14.78 -19.69 1.87
N ASP A 203 15.24 -19.84 0.62
CA ASP A 203 15.49 -18.70 -0.28
C ASP A 203 14.20 -17.89 -0.51
N ILE A 204 13.08 -18.56 -0.80
CA ILE A 204 11.80 -17.91 -1.02
C ILE A 204 11.25 -17.29 0.27
N LEU A 205 11.35 -17.97 1.41
CA LEU A 205 10.93 -17.40 2.70
C LEU A 205 11.74 -16.15 3.07
N CYS A 206 13.04 -16.13 2.78
CA CYS A 206 13.86 -14.92 2.94
C CYS A 206 13.38 -13.79 2.02
N ALA A 207 13.04 -14.08 0.77
CA ALA A 207 12.48 -13.08 -0.16
C ALA A 207 11.12 -12.55 0.33
N ILE A 208 10.24 -13.42 0.83
CA ILE A 208 8.95 -13.02 1.44
C ILE A 208 9.18 -12.06 2.61
N LYS A 209 10.13 -12.37 3.48
CA LYS A 209 10.48 -11.50 4.61
C LYS A 209 10.94 -10.12 4.16
N ILE A 210 11.88 -10.06 3.22
CA ILE A 210 12.39 -8.79 2.68
C ILE A 210 11.24 -7.97 2.08
N ALA A 211 10.39 -8.59 1.27
CA ALA A 211 9.25 -7.92 0.66
C ALA A 211 8.25 -7.37 1.69
N GLU A 212 7.93 -8.13 2.75
CA GLU A 212 7.06 -7.66 3.83
C GLU A 212 7.70 -6.49 4.62
N GLU A 213 9.00 -6.55 4.90
CA GLU A 213 9.73 -5.47 5.57
C GLU A 213 9.75 -4.18 4.75
N GLU A 214 9.93 -4.29 3.42
CA GLU A 214 9.87 -3.16 2.49
C GLU A 214 8.47 -2.56 2.40
N LEU A 215 7.43 -3.39 2.26
CA LEU A 215 6.03 -2.95 2.22
C LEU A 215 5.57 -2.32 3.53
N ALA A 216 6.07 -2.79 4.66
CA ALA A 216 5.82 -2.20 5.97
C ALA A 216 6.52 -0.85 6.18
N LEU A 217 7.31 -0.38 5.19
CA LEU A 217 8.17 0.81 5.27
C LEU A 217 9.08 0.77 6.51
N ALA A 218 9.46 -0.43 6.97
CA ALA A 218 10.19 -0.60 8.22
C ALA A 218 11.57 0.10 8.21
N GLY A 219 12.11 0.36 7.01
CA GLY A 219 13.35 1.11 6.79
C GLY A 219 13.18 2.61 6.51
N ILE A 220 11.95 3.14 6.39
CA ILE A 220 11.74 4.58 6.15
C ILE A 220 11.69 5.31 7.49
N PRO A 221 12.56 6.32 7.73
CA PRO A 221 12.47 7.15 8.91
C PRO A 221 11.08 7.79 8.98
N GLN A 222 10.35 7.56 10.06
CA GLN A 222 9.10 8.27 10.27
C GLN A 222 9.39 9.77 10.31
N LEU A 223 8.55 10.56 9.64
CA LEU A 223 8.56 12.02 9.77
C LEU A 223 8.46 12.36 11.25
N ASP A 224 9.34 13.25 11.71
CA ASP A 224 9.30 13.73 13.09
C ASP A 224 7.88 14.26 13.40
N PRO A 225 7.27 13.90 14.55
CA PRO A 225 5.92 14.33 14.88
C PRO A 225 5.74 15.86 14.86
N THR A 226 6.81 16.62 15.10
CA THR A 226 6.82 18.08 15.01
C THR A 226 6.70 18.54 13.57
N ASP A 227 7.48 17.96 12.66
CA ASP A 227 7.48 18.28 11.24
C ASP A 227 6.14 17.89 10.59
N ALA A 228 5.59 16.73 10.95
CA ALA A 228 4.27 16.28 10.50
C ALA A 228 3.16 17.25 10.94
N ARG A 229 3.19 17.73 12.19
CA ARG A 229 2.25 18.75 12.69
C ARG A 229 2.40 20.07 11.96
N GLN A 230 3.62 20.56 11.78
CA GLN A 230 3.88 21.80 11.04
C GLN A 230 3.42 21.72 9.59
N LEU A 231 3.55 20.57 8.93
CA LEU A 231 3.06 20.35 7.59
C LEU A 231 1.52 20.36 7.56
N ALA A 232 0.89 19.64 8.49
CA ALA A 232 -0.58 19.60 8.63
C ALA A 232 -1.18 20.99 8.91
N ASP A 233 -0.53 21.78 9.76
CA ASP A 233 -0.95 23.17 10.06
C ASP A 233 -0.85 24.06 8.84
N ARG A 234 0.25 23.97 8.07
CA ARG A 234 0.41 24.70 6.81
C ARG A 234 -0.65 24.31 5.78
N CYS A 235 -0.95 23.03 5.63
CA CYS A 235 -2.01 22.56 4.74
C CYS A 235 -3.39 23.07 5.16
N ARG A 236 -3.72 23.05 6.46
CA ARG A 236 -4.98 23.60 6.98
C ARG A 236 -5.09 25.11 6.72
N GLN A 237 -4.01 25.86 6.95
CA GLN A 237 -3.98 27.30 6.68
C GLN A 237 -4.19 27.60 5.19
N GLN A 238 -3.54 26.85 4.29
CA GLN A 238 -3.74 27.01 2.84
C GLN A 238 -5.17 26.68 2.41
N GLN A 239 -5.79 25.64 2.98
CA GLN A 239 -7.18 25.29 2.70
C GLN A 239 -8.16 26.39 3.18
N GLN A 240 -7.91 26.99 4.34
CA GLN A 240 -8.73 28.10 4.85
C GLN A 240 -8.65 29.34 3.94
N VAL A 241 -7.45 29.70 3.50
CA VAL A 241 -7.24 30.81 2.55
C VAL A 241 -7.95 30.55 1.22
N ALA A 242 -7.85 29.33 0.69
CA ALA A 242 -8.52 28.95 -0.55
C ALA A 242 -10.05 28.95 -0.42
N ALA A 243 -10.60 28.47 0.70
CA ALA A 243 -12.03 28.48 0.97
C ALA A 243 -12.58 29.91 1.07
N ALA A 244 -11.88 30.79 1.81
CA ALA A 244 -12.27 32.17 1.98
C ALA A 244 -12.19 32.96 0.65
N ALA A 245 -11.18 32.67 -0.19
CA ALA A 245 -11.09 33.19 -1.56
C ALA A 245 -12.30 32.80 -2.44
N ALA A 246 -12.75 31.54 -2.37
CA ALA A 246 -13.93 31.09 -3.10
C ALA A 246 -15.23 31.76 -2.60
N THR A 247 -15.37 31.96 -1.29
CA THR A 247 -16.50 32.71 -0.72
C THR A 247 -16.50 34.16 -1.17
N TYR A 248 -15.33 34.82 -1.20
CA TYR A 248 -15.20 36.18 -1.75
C TYR A 248 -15.75 36.27 -3.17
N LEU A 249 -15.30 35.41 -4.08
CA LEU A 249 -15.73 35.45 -5.49
C LEU A 249 -17.24 35.28 -5.63
N THR A 250 -17.83 34.43 -4.80
CA THR A 250 -19.28 34.21 -4.77
C THR A 250 -20.04 35.47 -4.34
N VAL A 251 -19.58 36.13 -3.27
CA VAL A 251 -20.19 37.38 -2.76
C VAL A 251 -19.98 38.54 -3.74
N ALA A 252 -18.76 38.70 -4.27
CA ALA A 252 -18.45 39.73 -5.25
C ALA A 252 -19.32 39.59 -6.51
N ALA A 253 -19.50 38.37 -7.04
CA ALA A 253 -20.38 38.10 -8.17
C ALA A 253 -21.84 38.44 -7.88
N ALA A 254 -22.34 38.12 -6.67
CA ALA A 254 -23.70 38.47 -6.24
C ALA A 254 -23.89 40.00 -6.17
N LEU A 255 -22.93 40.72 -5.58
CA LEU A 255 -22.94 42.18 -5.48
C LEU A 255 -22.89 42.85 -6.86
N ARG A 256 -22.01 42.40 -7.77
CA ARG A 256 -21.98 42.88 -9.17
C ARG A 256 -23.34 42.71 -9.83
N LYS A 257 -23.94 41.52 -9.70
CA LYS A 257 -25.26 41.23 -10.28
C LYS A 257 -26.31 42.22 -9.76
N GLN A 258 -26.32 42.48 -8.46
CA GLN A 258 -27.26 43.42 -7.83
C GLN A 258 -27.05 44.86 -8.29
N MET A 259 -25.80 45.32 -8.43
CA MET A 259 -25.47 46.69 -8.82
C MET A 259 -25.71 46.95 -10.31
N PHE A 260 -25.37 46.01 -11.19
CA PHE A 260 -25.39 46.22 -12.64
C PHE A 260 -26.61 45.63 -13.36
N GLN A 261 -27.39 44.72 -12.74
CA GLN A 261 -28.56 44.09 -13.38
C GLN A 261 -29.92 44.54 -12.82
N ARG A 262 -29.98 45.48 -11.87
CA ARG A 262 -31.27 46.10 -11.50
C ARG A 262 -31.58 47.23 -12.51
N PRO A 263 -32.61 47.09 -13.38
CA PRO A 263 -33.06 48.21 -14.17
C PRO A 263 -33.58 49.26 -13.20
N TRP A 264 -33.09 50.49 -13.28
CA TRP A 264 -33.52 51.63 -12.44
C TRP A 264 -35.01 52.02 -12.62
N ALA A 265 -35.81 51.17 -13.26
CA ALA A 265 -37.20 51.42 -13.62
C ALA A 265 -38.08 50.20 -13.33
N ARG A 266 -38.19 49.76 -12.07
CA ARG A 266 -39.39 49.10 -11.52
C ARG A 266 -39.40 49.23 -9.99
N ALA A 267 -40.04 50.29 -9.52
CA ALA A 267 -40.55 50.36 -8.15
C ALA A 267 -41.70 49.35 -8.04
N GLY A 268 -41.45 48.20 -7.41
CA GLY A 268 -42.49 47.21 -7.17
C GLY A 268 -41.98 45.87 -6.65
N GLN A 269 -42.01 45.71 -5.32
CA GLN A 269 -42.17 44.44 -4.61
C GLN A 269 -41.15 43.32 -4.88
N ALA A 270 -39.88 43.57 -4.53
CA ALA A 270 -39.05 42.52 -3.97
C ALA A 270 -38.73 42.92 -2.53
N GLU A 271 -39.01 42.06 -1.55
CA GLU A 271 -38.56 42.28 -0.18
C GLU A 271 -37.04 42.56 -0.21
N PRO A 272 -36.57 43.63 0.44
CA PRO A 272 -35.17 43.98 0.37
C PRO A 272 -34.36 42.91 1.08
N ASP A 273 -33.36 42.38 0.39
CA ASP A 273 -32.29 41.62 1.04
C ASP A 273 -31.54 42.62 1.95
N GLU A 274 -31.76 42.55 3.26
CA GLU A 274 -31.15 43.44 4.27
C GLU A 274 -29.77 42.94 4.74
N ARG A 275 -29.24 41.91 4.09
CA ARG A 275 -27.98 41.27 4.47
C ARG A 275 -26.78 42.23 4.38
N LEU A 276 -26.08 42.37 5.49
CA LEU A 276 -24.79 43.03 5.54
C LEU A 276 -23.70 42.08 5.05
N TYR A 277 -22.93 42.53 4.08
CA TYR A 277 -21.74 41.81 3.62
C TYR A 277 -20.51 42.39 4.30
N TRP A 278 -19.64 41.52 4.79
CA TRP A 278 -18.33 41.97 5.24
C TRP A 278 -17.23 40.98 4.92
N TRP A 279 -16.05 41.55 4.68
CA TRP A 279 -14.79 40.84 4.47
C TRP A 279 -13.83 41.19 5.58
N ARG A 280 -13.00 40.23 5.98
CA ARG A 280 -12.08 40.40 7.09
C ARG A 280 -10.70 39.84 6.80
N TRP A 281 -9.70 40.59 7.23
CA TRP A 281 -8.30 40.20 7.21
C TRP A 281 -7.70 40.22 8.61
N SER A 282 -6.68 39.39 8.84
CA SER A 282 -5.82 39.43 10.02
C SER A 282 -4.41 39.87 9.65
N SER A 283 -3.82 40.69 10.49
CA SER A 283 -2.38 40.99 10.43
C SER A 283 -1.54 39.71 10.57
N PRO A 284 -0.28 39.69 10.07
CA PRO A 284 0.61 38.53 10.21
C PRO A 284 0.89 38.13 11.66
N ALA A 285 0.87 39.09 12.59
CA ALA A 285 1.05 38.84 14.02
C ALA A 285 -0.25 38.41 14.73
N GLY A 286 -1.41 38.50 14.06
CA GLY A 286 -2.71 38.07 14.56
C GLY A 286 -3.32 38.97 15.64
N ASP A 287 -2.67 40.07 15.98
CA ASP A 287 -3.09 41.04 17.01
C ASP A 287 -4.05 42.11 16.49
N LEU A 288 -4.02 42.38 15.19
CA LEU A 288 -4.89 43.32 14.49
C LEU A 288 -5.78 42.63 13.45
N THR A 289 -6.96 43.21 13.24
CA THR A 289 -7.97 42.78 12.25
C THR A 289 -8.40 43.97 11.39
N ALA A 290 -8.56 43.76 10.09
CA ALA A 290 -9.22 44.71 9.21
C ALA A 290 -10.58 44.17 8.76
N ARG A 291 -11.60 45.02 8.70
CA ARG A 291 -12.96 44.65 8.28
C ARG A 291 -13.51 45.65 7.29
N LEU A 292 -13.92 45.18 6.10
CA LEU A 292 -14.68 45.98 5.14
C LEU A 292 -16.14 45.61 5.28
N THR A 293 -17.01 46.59 5.52
CA THR A 293 -18.46 46.38 5.57
C THR A 293 -19.11 47.06 4.37
N ILE A 294 -19.96 46.31 3.66
CA ILE A 294 -20.68 46.77 2.48
C ILE A 294 -22.18 46.80 2.83
N SER A 295 -22.81 47.93 2.53
CA SER A 295 -24.23 48.15 2.72
C SER A 295 -25.06 47.12 1.92
N PRO A 296 -26.25 46.71 2.41
CA PRO A 296 -27.14 45.77 1.69
C PRO A 296 -27.64 46.29 0.33
N ARG A 297 -27.55 47.61 0.11
CA ARG A 297 -27.94 48.27 -1.15
C ARG A 297 -26.79 49.13 -1.68
N PRO A 298 -25.71 48.50 -2.17
CA PRO A 298 -24.55 49.27 -2.57
C PRO A 298 -24.82 50.11 -3.81
N GLN A 299 -24.29 51.33 -3.84
CA GLN A 299 -24.31 52.19 -5.03
C GLN A 299 -22.93 52.17 -5.74
N PRO A 300 -22.87 52.29 -7.08
CA PRO A 300 -21.60 52.25 -7.82
C PRO A 300 -20.57 53.31 -7.38
N ASP A 301 -21.05 54.48 -6.95
CA ASP A 301 -20.27 55.60 -6.44
C ASP A 301 -20.14 55.62 -4.91
N GLU A 302 -20.57 54.56 -4.22
CA GLU A 302 -20.47 54.47 -2.76
C GLU A 302 -19.02 54.35 -2.30
N GLN A 303 -18.70 55.12 -1.26
CA GLN A 303 -17.45 55.03 -0.52
C GLN A 303 -17.62 54.06 0.65
N VAL A 304 -16.87 52.96 0.62
CA VAL A 304 -16.83 51.96 1.68
C VAL A 304 -15.60 52.17 2.56
N TRP A 305 -15.72 51.76 3.83
CA TRP A 305 -14.69 52.01 4.84
C TRP A 305 -14.08 50.69 5.30
N LEU A 306 -12.77 50.57 5.14
CA LEU A 306 -11.99 49.51 5.75
C LEU A 306 -11.62 49.91 7.17
N GLU A 307 -12.08 49.12 8.13
CA GLU A 307 -11.97 49.38 9.57
C GLU A 307 -10.84 48.57 10.18
N PHE A 308 -9.87 49.21 10.85
CA PHE A 308 -8.79 48.53 11.54
C PHE A 308 -9.07 48.44 13.05
N LEU A 309 -8.97 47.23 13.58
CA LEU A 309 -9.39 46.87 14.92
C LEU A 309 -8.27 46.12 15.67
N ASP A 310 -8.12 46.41 16.96
CA ASP A 310 -7.26 45.65 17.87
C ASP A 310 -7.91 44.33 18.31
N ALA A 311 -7.18 43.51 19.08
CA ALA A 311 -7.69 42.27 19.66
C ALA A 311 -8.96 42.46 20.51
N GLY A 312 -9.18 43.66 21.06
CA GLY A 312 -10.37 44.05 21.84
C GLY A 312 -11.52 44.64 21.00
N GLN A 313 -11.45 44.57 19.67
CA GLN A 313 -12.42 45.17 18.73
C GLN A 313 -12.53 46.70 18.81
N ARG A 314 -11.51 47.37 19.34
CA ARG A 314 -11.42 48.84 19.35
C ARG A 314 -10.63 49.33 18.16
N ARG A 315 -10.85 50.58 17.75
CA ARG A 315 -10.14 51.17 16.60
C ARG A 315 -8.64 51.22 16.86
N ALA A 316 -7.87 50.66 15.91
CA ALA A 316 -6.42 50.71 15.91
C ALA A 316 -5.94 52.09 15.42
N THR A 317 -6.05 53.11 16.28
CA THR A 317 -5.68 54.51 15.96
C THR A 317 -4.16 54.70 15.84
N ASP A 318 -3.38 53.75 16.34
CA ASP A 318 -1.93 53.65 16.19
C ASP A 318 -1.48 53.44 14.74
N LEU A 319 -2.37 52.91 13.89
CA LEU A 319 -2.14 52.81 12.45
C LEU A 319 -2.42 54.11 11.67
N ALA A 320 -2.90 55.17 12.33
CA ALA A 320 -3.24 56.42 11.66
C ALA A 320 -2.04 57.01 10.90
N GLY A 321 -2.28 57.46 9.66
CA GLY A 321 -1.25 57.97 8.76
C GLY A 321 -0.50 56.90 7.97
N GLN A 322 -0.68 55.61 8.26
CA GLN A 322 -0.11 54.56 7.44
C GLN A 322 -0.83 54.45 6.09
N THR A 323 -0.06 54.12 5.05
CA THR A 323 -0.59 53.78 3.73
C THR A 323 -1.23 52.41 3.76
N VAL A 324 -2.37 52.25 3.09
CA VAL A 324 -3.01 50.96 2.87
C VAL A 324 -3.31 50.80 1.40
N THR A 325 -3.09 49.61 0.86
CA THR A 325 -3.59 49.24 -0.46
C THR A 325 -4.58 48.08 -0.33
N LEU A 326 -5.69 48.19 -1.04
CA LEU A 326 -6.69 47.14 -1.16
C LEU A 326 -6.82 46.80 -2.65
N HIS A 327 -6.30 45.64 -3.02
CA HIS A 327 -6.21 45.16 -4.39
C HIS A 327 -5.63 46.21 -5.36
N GLY A 328 -4.49 46.80 -4.96
CA GLY A 328 -3.78 47.81 -5.74
C GLY A 328 -4.36 49.24 -5.65
N VAL A 329 -5.57 49.42 -5.10
CA VAL A 329 -6.14 50.75 -4.84
C VAL A 329 -5.54 51.28 -3.56
N GLY A 330 -4.85 52.43 -3.61
CA GLY A 330 -4.22 53.06 -2.45
C GLY A 330 -5.15 53.98 -1.68
N SER A 331 -5.00 54.00 -0.35
CA SER A 331 -5.66 54.92 0.58
C SER A 331 -4.76 55.19 1.79
N THR A 332 -5.23 55.99 2.74
CA THR A 332 -4.51 56.31 3.98
C THR A 332 -5.44 56.13 5.17
N ILE A 333 -4.92 55.52 6.24
CA ILE A 333 -5.67 55.29 7.47
C ILE A 333 -5.84 56.63 8.20
N ASP A 334 -7.08 57.01 8.45
CA ASP A 334 -7.45 58.23 9.14
C ASP A 334 -7.22 58.15 10.66
N PRO A 335 -7.32 59.27 11.41
CA PRO A 335 -7.16 59.27 12.86
C PRO A 335 -8.18 58.41 13.64
N THR A 336 -9.25 57.94 12.99
CA THR A 336 -10.26 57.07 13.57
C THR A 336 -10.01 55.58 13.29
N GLY A 337 -8.90 55.24 12.60
CA GLY A 337 -8.55 53.87 12.24
C GLY A 337 -9.37 53.35 11.06
N LYS A 338 -9.76 54.22 10.12
CA LYS A 338 -10.50 53.85 8.91
C LYS A 338 -9.77 54.28 7.65
N ALA A 339 -9.92 53.52 6.58
CA ALA A 339 -9.45 53.90 5.25
C ALA A 339 -10.60 53.85 4.24
N PRO A 340 -10.85 54.94 3.49
CA PRO A 340 -11.89 54.96 2.49
C PRO A 340 -11.45 54.29 1.18
N PHE A 341 -12.39 53.60 0.52
CA PHE A 341 -12.23 53.05 -0.83
C PHE A 341 -13.51 53.24 -1.64
N ALA A 342 -13.38 53.41 -2.96
CA ALA A 342 -14.52 53.34 -3.86
C ALA A 342 -14.90 51.87 -4.06
N LEU A 343 -16.20 51.54 -3.99
CA LEU A 343 -16.66 50.16 -4.06
C LEU A 343 -16.52 49.53 -5.45
N ALA A 344 -16.82 50.29 -6.52
CA ALA A 344 -16.83 49.73 -7.88
C ALA A 344 -15.49 49.11 -8.31
N PRO A 345 -14.31 49.77 -8.16
CA PRO A 345 -13.03 49.15 -8.50
C PRO A 345 -12.71 47.88 -7.72
N LEU A 346 -13.12 47.80 -6.45
CA LEU A 346 -12.92 46.62 -5.62
C LEU A 346 -13.76 45.42 -6.10
N LEU A 347 -14.91 45.70 -6.70
CA LEU A 347 -15.77 44.67 -7.26
C LEU A 347 -15.35 44.28 -8.67
N GLU A 348 -14.52 45.00 -9.42
CA GLU A 348 -14.20 44.64 -10.81
C GLU A 348 -13.21 43.46 -10.96
N THR A 349 -12.58 43.02 -9.88
CA THR A 349 -11.53 41.97 -9.92
C THR A 349 -12.05 40.54 -9.75
N ASP A 350 -11.60 39.63 -10.61
CA ASP A 350 -11.87 38.18 -10.48
C ASP A 350 -10.90 37.46 -9.53
N GLN A 351 -10.22 38.21 -8.67
CA GLN A 351 -9.33 37.69 -7.64
C GLN A 351 -9.74 38.18 -6.24
N PRO A 352 -9.44 37.43 -5.18
CA PRO A 352 -9.60 37.90 -3.80
C PRO A 352 -8.91 39.24 -3.57
N LEU A 353 -9.53 40.08 -2.74
CA LEU A 353 -8.94 41.37 -2.37
C LEU A 353 -7.70 41.16 -1.50
N LEU A 354 -6.56 41.61 -2.03
CA LEU A 354 -5.29 41.63 -1.35
C LEU A 354 -5.20 42.89 -0.49
N LEU A 355 -5.02 42.74 0.83
CA LEU A 355 -4.83 43.87 1.74
C LEU A 355 -3.34 44.00 2.09
N GLN A 356 -2.75 45.17 1.87
CA GLN A 356 -1.40 45.47 2.30
C GLN A 356 -1.38 46.77 3.11
N VAL A 357 -0.62 46.77 4.21
CA VAL A 357 -0.60 47.89 5.17
C VAL A 357 0.83 48.33 5.45
N GLY A 358 1.01 49.65 5.63
CA GLY A 358 2.29 50.28 5.95
C GLY A 358 3.15 50.57 4.72
N SER A 359 4.28 51.23 4.94
CA SER A 359 5.25 51.59 3.88
C SER A 359 5.92 50.36 3.26
N GLU A 360 6.02 49.27 4.02
CA GLU A 360 6.57 47.99 3.56
C GLU A 360 5.55 47.12 2.84
N GLN A 361 4.28 47.58 2.73
CA GLN A 361 3.20 46.85 2.05
C GLN A 361 3.06 45.41 2.57
N ILE A 362 3.03 45.26 3.89
CA ILE A 362 2.90 43.97 4.55
C ILE A 362 1.52 43.39 4.24
N GLU A 363 1.48 42.19 3.67
CA GLU A 363 0.25 41.50 3.31
C GLU A 363 -0.49 40.98 4.56
N TRP A 364 -1.80 41.23 4.60
CA TRP A 364 -2.69 40.71 5.63
C TRP A 364 -3.49 39.53 5.08
N LEU A 365 -3.65 38.49 5.89
CA LEU A 365 -4.31 37.26 5.48
C LEU A 365 -5.82 37.44 5.45
N PHE A 366 -6.46 37.09 4.33
CA PHE A 366 -7.91 37.05 4.22
C PHE A 366 -8.47 35.89 5.07
N THR A 367 -9.27 36.21 6.08
CA THR A 367 -9.68 35.25 7.13
C THR A 367 -11.12 34.81 7.05
N ASP A 368 -12.03 35.69 6.62
CA ASP A 368 -13.47 35.41 6.73
C ASP A 368 -14.28 36.27 5.76
N THR A 369 -15.41 35.70 5.32
CA THR A 369 -16.48 36.38 4.62
C THR A 369 -17.78 35.88 5.21
N ASN A 370 -18.58 36.77 5.78
CA ASN A 370 -19.86 36.39 6.32
C ASN A 370 -21.00 37.09 5.57
N MET A 371 -22.10 36.35 5.45
CA MET A 371 -23.40 36.81 5.01
C MET A 371 -24.35 36.59 6.18
N GLN A 372 -24.44 37.57 7.08
CA GLN A 372 -25.38 37.46 8.20
C GLN A 372 -26.80 37.69 7.70
N GLN A 373 -27.70 36.76 8.04
CA GLN A 373 -29.15 36.87 7.80
C GLN A 373 -29.79 37.92 8.70
#